data_AF-A0A8W8M5A0-F1
#
_entry.id   AF-A0A8W8M5A0-F1
#
_cell.length_a   1.000
_cell.length_b   1.000
_cell.length_c   1.000
_cell.angle_alpha   90.00
_cell.angle_beta   90.00
_cell.angle_gamma   90.00
#
_symmetry.space_group_name_H-M   'P 1'
#
loop_
_entity.id
_entity.type
_entity.pdbx_description
1 polymer ?
#
loop_
_entity_poly.entity_id
_entity_poly.type
_entity_poly.pdbx_seq_one_letter_code
_entity_poly.pdbx_strand_id
1 'polypeptide(L)'
;DRDRFTQLVKILHETLSPEGLMLTAAVPAGKTNIDTGYDVPAMSQYLDEINLMTYDLHGGGWEDKTGHNSPLKSHPSETGNETYLNVEWAVNYWLQKGAPAEKLNVGMPLYGRSFTLASSSNNGLSAPDRGNGGQAGRYTREAGFLAYYEICDMLKTGGTRHWIPEMEVPYVVKGDQWVGYDDPQSLKFKVDFVKSKGVGGVMVWALDLDDFSGSCGEGKYPLLRAINDELASGQVQQMTNAPTTAAPTTTTTQRPNHQTNHPNNHPTGAPTTTTTSSSIKTTHHIGSTHRFNCIGKTSGFYADPNSCTQYFICAGTQSFEVSCASGLLFNDATKFCDWPYNVRCNAQQIAHQTTTRAPVPTNPPQTTHAHGTQHMTTTTTQAPYIPNLGGDANSFCRNRADGHYRDPANCGMFYQCAMNLGFHEPCPPGTVFNEAIIACDFPFRVAACQNYSP
;
A
#
# COMPACT_ATOMS: atom_id res chain seq x y z
N ASP A 1 -21.53 -12.82 10.54
CA ASP A 1 -21.97 -13.13 9.16
C ASP A 1 -21.38 -14.40 8.53
N ARG A 2 -20.81 -15.35 9.30
CA ARG A 2 -20.15 -16.58 8.79
C ARG A 2 -20.86 -17.26 7.62
N ASP A 3 -22.10 -17.69 7.81
CA ASP A 3 -22.83 -18.44 6.78
C ASP A 3 -23.20 -17.56 5.56
N ARG A 4 -23.41 -16.25 5.77
CA ARG A 4 -23.69 -15.27 4.70
C ARG A 4 -22.44 -14.98 3.87
N PHE A 5 -21.26 -14.95 4.48
CA PHE A 5 -19.99 -14.81 3.76
C PHE A 5 -19.77 -16.03 2.85
N THR A 6 -19.97 -17.25 3.36
CA THR A 6 -19.94 -18.48 2.53
C THR A 6 -20.93 -18.40 1.37
N GLN A 7 -22.16 -17.93 1.61
CA GLN A 7 -23.16 -17.77 0.55
C GLN A 7 -22.78 -16.69 -0.49
N LEU A 8 -22.14 -15.60 -0.07
CA LEU A 8 -21.62 -14.56 -0.97
C LEU A 8 -20.50 -15.11 -1.86
N VAL A 9 -19.51 -15.79 -1.26
CA VAL A 9 -18.39 -16.40 -2.01
C VAL A 9 -18.93 -17.42 -3.02
N LYS A 10 -19.92 -18.24 -2.64
CA LYS A 10 -20.59 -19.17 -3.55
C LYS A 10 -21.23 -18.46 -4.75
N ILE A 11 -22.04 -17.43 -4.50
CA ILE A 11 -22.74 -16.68 -5.57
C ILE A 11 -21.74 -16.02 -6.52
N LEU A 12 -20.66 -15.44 -5.96
CA LEU A 12 -19.59 -14.85 -6.75
C LEU A 12 -18.90 -15.91 -7.63
N HIS A 13 -18.54 -17.07 -7.09
CA HIS A 13 -17.94 -18.17 -7.86
C HIS A 13 -18.88 -18.63 -8.99
N GLU A 14 -20.14 -18.94 -8.68
CA GLU A 14 -21.15 -19.35 -9.67
C GLU A 14 -21.37 -18.30 -10.79
N THR A 15 -21.09 -17.02 -10.51
CA THR A 15 -21.20 -15.91 -11.48
C THR A 15 -19.90 -15.67 -12.27
N LEU A 16 -18.73 -15.81 -11.63
CA LEU A 16 -17.42 -15.41 -12.17
C LEU A 16 -16.70 -16.54 -12.92
N SER A 17 -16.85 -17.79 -12.46
CA SER A 17 -16.18 -18.93 -13.09
C SER A 17 -16.59 -19.20 -14.54
N PRO A 18 -17.86 -18.99 -14.97
CA PRO A 18 -18.22 -19.08 -16.40
C PRO A 18 -17.48 -18.07 -17.30
N GLU A 19 -17.08 -16.93 -16.75
CA GLU A 19 -16.30 -15.89 -17.44
C GLU A 19 -14.77 -16.12 -17.33
N GLY A 20 -14.35 -17.21 -16.65
CA GLY A 20 -12.93 -17.51 -16.41
C GLY A 20 -12.24 -16.56 -15.43
N LEU A 21 -12.99 -15.86 -14.59
CA LEU A 21 -12.46 -14.91 -13.60
C LEU A 21 -12.18 -15.62 -12.27
N MET A 22 -11.02 -15.33 -11.67
CA MET A 22 -10.64 -15.84 -10.36
C MET A 22 -11.39 -15.13 -9.23
N LEU A 23 -11.70 -15.86 -8.16
CA LEU A 23 -12.22 -15.34 -6.90
C LEU A 23 -11.29 -15.73 -5.75
N THR A 24 -10.73 -14.72 -5.08
CA THR A 24 -9.83 -14.90 -3.92
C THR A 24 -10.35 -14.11 -2.72
N ALA A 25 -9.87 -14.42 -1.52
CA ALA A 25 -10.21 -13.67 -0.32
C ALA A 25 -8.98 -13.45 0.57
N ALA A 26 -8.85 -12.24 1.13
CA ALA A 26 -7.94 -11.97 2.25
C ALA A 26 -8.62 -12.38 3.57
N VAL A 27 -7.93 -13.14 4.42
CA VAL A 27 -8.53 -13.78 5.61
C VAL A 27 -7.64 -13.64 6.84
N PRO A 28 -8.19 -13.59 8.07
CA PRO A 28 -7.42 -13.27 9.28
C PRO A 28 -6.64 -14.48 9.85
N ALA A 29 -5.51 -14.18 10.51
CA ALA A 29 -4.74 -15.16 11.29
C ALA A 29 -5.28 -15.37 12.72
N GLY A 30 -6.00 -14.41 13.30
CA GLY A 30 -6.47 -14.46 14.69
C GLY A 30 -7.58 -15.49 14.93
N LYS A 31 -7.36 -16.44 15.85
CA LYS A 31 -8.27 -17.57 16.16
C LYS A 31 -9.74 -17.19 16.29
N THR A 32 -10.05 -16.16 17.08
CA THR A 32 -11.43 -15.72 17.36
C THR A 32 -12.14 -15.28 16.08
N ASN A 33 -11.44 -14.57 15.20
CA ASN A 33 -12.01 -14.09 13.93
C ASN A 33 -12.26 -15.27 12.98
N ILE A 34 -11.33 -16.24 12.93
CA ILE A 34 -11.48 -17.48 12.15
C ILE A 34 -12.71 -18.27 12.62
N ASP A 35 -12.82 -18.55 13.91
CA ASP A 35 -13.89 -19.38 14.47
C ASP A 35 -15.28 -18.75 14.36
N THR A 36 -15.39 -17.43 14.51
CA THR A 36 -16.68 -16.72 14.49
C THR A 36 -17.09 -16.25 13.09
N GLY A 37 -16.12 -16.00 12.20
CA GLY A 37 -16.33 -15.36 10.91
C GLY A 37 -16.33 -16.30 9.69
N TYR A 38 -15.72 -17.48 9.77
CA TYR A 38 -15.40 -18.26 8.57
C TYR A 38 -15.84 -19.72 8.66
N ASP A 39 -16.54 -20.21 7.64
CA ASP A 39 -16.78 -21.64 7.45
C ASP A 39 -15.78 -22.22 6.46
N VAL A 40 -14.55 -22.42 6.96
CA VAL A 40 -13.35 -22.71 6.16
C VAL A 40 -13.55 -23.81 5.10
N PRO A 41 -14.12 -25.00 5.41
CA PRO A 41 -14.31 -26.04 4.39
C PRO A 41 -15.30 -25.64 3.30
N ALA A 42 -16.33 -24.86 3.62
CA ALA A 42 -17.38 -24.49 2.68
C ALA A 42 -16.94 -23.35 1.75
N MET A 43 -16.30 -22.30 2.28
CA MET A 43 -15.75 -21.22 1.45
C MET A 43 -14.61 -21.70 0.53
N SER A 44 -13.80 -22.66 0.97
CA SER A 44 -12.65 -23.16 0.21
C SER A 44 -13.03 -23.96 -1.05
N GLN A 45 -14.29 -24.39 -1.17
CA GLN A 45 -14.82 -25.00 -2.40
C GLN A 45 -14.92 -23.97 -3.54
N TYR A 46 -15.15 -22.71 -3.20
CA TYR A 46 -15.53 -21.63 -4.12
C TYR A 46 -14.43 -20.58 -4.35
N LEU A 47 -13.47 -20.45 -3.43
CA LEU A 47 -12.28 -19.63 -3.64
C LEU A 47 -11.25 -20.37 -4.48
N ASP A 48 -10.59 -19.68 -5.40
CA ASP A 48 -9.41 -20.18 -6.09
C ASP A 48 -8.17 -20.09 -5.19
N GLU A 49 -8.02 -18.97 -4.47
CA GLU A 49 -6.94 -18.72 -3.52
C GLU A 49 -7.44 -18.08 -2.21
N ILE A 50 -6.73 -18.38 -1.11
CA ILE A 50 -7.00 -17.93 0.24
C ILE A 50 -5.75 -17.21 0.75
N ASN A 51 -5.80 -15.88 0.80
CA ASN A 51 -4.67 -15.03 1.15
C ASN A 51 -4.68 -14.74 2.66
N LEU A 52 -3.93 -15.54 3.44
CA LEU A 52 -3.91 -15.45 4.89
C LEU A 52 -3.07 -14.27 5.36
N MET A 53 -3.69 -13.31 6.04
CA MET A 53 -3.06 -12.14 6.62
C MET A 53 -2.31 -12.52 7.92
N THR A 54 -1.16 -13.19 7.78
CA THR A 54 -0.26 -13.60 8.89
C THR A 54 0.63 -12.46 9.38
N TYR A 55 0.04 -11.28 9.57
CA TYR A 55 0.66 -10.05 10.06
C TYR A 55 -0.36 -9.27 10.90
N ASP A 56 0.03 -8.13 11.47
CA ASP A 56 -0.74 -7.42 12.52
C ASP A 56 -1.04 -8.31 13.73
N LEU A 57 -0.13 -9.24 14.03
CA LEU A 57 -0.24 -10.18 15.14
C LEU A 57 0.03 -9.49 16.49
N HIS A 58 0.88 -8.46 16.47
CA HIS A 58 1.13 -7.53 17.57
C HIS A 58 1.35 -6.10 17.05
N GLY A 59 1.11 -5.08 17.88
CA GLY A 59 1.40 -3.69 17.53
C GLY A 59 1.05 -2.64 18.60
N GLY A 60 1.81 -1.55 18.59
CA GLY A 60 1.64 -0.47 19.54
C GLY A 60 0.44 0.40 19.19
N GLY A 61 -0.30 0.81 20.21
CA GLY A 61 -1.59 1.50 20.07
C GLY A 61 -2.80 0.62 20.39
N TRP A 62 -2.63 -0.71 20.45
CA TRP A 62 -3.65 -1.64 20.97
C TRP A 62 -3.11 -2.67 21.99
N GLU A 63 -1.79 -2.82 22.10
CA GLU A 63 -1.13 -3.57 23.19
C GLU A 63 -0.31 -2.63 24.10
N ASP A 64 -0.03 -3.08 25.33
CA ASP A 64 0.72 -2.35 26.37
C ASP A 64 2.20 -2.74 26.45
N LYS A 65 2.66 -3.63 25.57
CA LYS A 65 4.04 -4.15 25.52
C LYS A 65 4.48 -4.44 24.09
N THR A 66 5.78 -4.39 23.82
CA THR A 66 6.35 -4.71 22.49
C THR A 66 6.08 -6.16 22.09
N GLY A 67 5.55 -6.34 20.88
CA GLY A 67 5.36 -7.62 20.22
C GLY A 67 5.70 -7.48 18.72
N HIS A 68 6.03 -8.59 18.06
CA HIS A 68 6.46 -8.53 16.67
C HIS A 68 5.28 -8.53 15.68
N ASN A 69 5.34 -7.75 14.60
CA ASN A 69 4.26 -7.66 13.60
C ASN A 69 3.81 -9.03 13.05
N SER A 70 4.79 -9.88 12.72
CA SER A 70 4.58 -11.19 12.08
C SER A 70 5.68 -12.18 12.53
N PRO A 71 5.72 -12.63 13.79
CA PRO A 71 6.68 -13.66 14.23
C PRO A 71 6.38 -14.98 13.52
N LEU A 72 7.41 -15.69 13.04
CA LEU A 72 7.20 -16.98 12.36
C LEU A 72 6.73 -18.04 13.36
N LYS A 73 7.31 -18.04 14.57
CA LYS A 73 7.04 -18.99 15.66
C LYS A 73 6.76 -18.24 16.96
N SER A 74 6.10 -18.91 17.91
CA SER A 74 5.92 -18.39 19.28
C SER A 74 7.23 -18.35 20.07
N HIS A 75 7.41 -17.33 20.91
CA HIS A 75 8.52 -17.27 21.86
C HIS A 75 8.20 -18.07 23.16
N PRO A 76 9.15 -18.78 23.79
CA PRO A 76 8.90 -19.62 24.97
C PRO A 76 8.35 -18.93 26.23
N SER A 77 8.31 -17.60 26.26
CA SER A 77 7.72 -16.80 27.35
C SER A 77 6.25 -16.41 27.11
N GLU A 78 5.72 -16.65 25.91
CA GLU A 78 4.33 -16.33 25.57
C GLU A 78 3.37 -17.30 26.26
N THR A 79 2.21 -16.79 26.66
CA THR A 79 1.20 -17.61 27.36
C THR A 79 -0.21 -17.28 26.88
N GLY A 80 -1.14 -18.23 27.07
CA GLY A 80 -2.53 -18.05 26.65
C GLY A 80 -2.64 -17.77 25.15
N ASN A 81 -3.39 -16.74 24.79
CA ASN A 81 -3.67 -16.39 23.39
C ASN A 81 -2.42 -15.96 22.60
N GLU A 82 -1.38 -15.44 23.24
CA GLU A 82 -0.14 -15.01 22.59
C GLU A 82 0.55 -16.17 21.85
N THR A 83 0.45 -17.39 22.40
CA THR A 83 0.99 -18.62 21.78
C THR A 83 0.37 -18.95 20.41
N TYR A 84 -0.73 -18.29 20.04
CA TYR A 84 -1.41 -18.43 18.74
C TYR A 84 -1.05 -17.31 17.75
N LEU A 85 -0.43 -16.21 18.20
CA LEU A 85 -0.18 -14.99 17.41
C LEU A 85 1.13 -15.08 16.61
N ASN A 86 1.30 -16.17 15.85
CA ASN A 86 2.44 -16.40 14.97
C ASN A 86 2.03 -17.05 13.64
N VAL A 87 2.87 -16.87 12.61
CA VAL A 87 2.63 -17.38 11.24
C VAL A 87 2.42 -18.90 11.24
N GLU A 88 3.27 -19.65 11.95
CA GLU A 88 3.19 -21.11 11.96
C GLU A 88 1.85 -21.59 12.53
N TRP A 89 1.43 -21.06 13.68
CA TRP A 89 0.16 -21.42 14.30
C TRP A 89 -1.02 -21.10 13.37
N ALA A 90 -1.06 -19.90 12.80
CA ALA A 90 -2.16 -19.47 11.95
C ALA A 90 -2.31 -20.35 10.69
N VAL A 91 -1.21 -20.68 10.02
CA VAL A 91 -1.21 -21.58 8.85
C VAL A 91 -1.65 -22.99 9.24
N ASN A 92 -1.06 -23.56 10.30
CA ASN A 92 -1.47 -24.87 10.80
C ASN A 92 -2.97 -24.91 11.18
N TYR A 93 -3.51 -23.81 11.72
CA TYR A 93 -4.90 -23.72 12.13
C TYR A 93 -5.87 -23.64 10.94
N TRP A 94 -5.56 -22.86 9.90
CA TRP A 94 -6.37 -22.84 8.68
C TRP A 94 -6.41 -24.21 7.98
N LEU A 95 -5.27 -24.91 7.91
CA LEU A 95 -5.19 -26.28 7.42
C LEU A 95 -6.02 -27.24 8.28
N GLN A 96 -5.89 -27.18 9.62
CA GLN A 96 -6.70 -28.00 10.55
C GLN A 96 -8.20 -27.74 10.40
N LYS A 97 -8.60 -26.49 10.11
CA LYS A 97 -10.00 -26.10 9.88
C LYS A 97 -10.53 -26.52 8.51
N GLY A 98 -9.70 -27.12 7.65
CA GLY A 98 -10.10 -27.72 6.37
C GLY A 98 -9.82 -26.87 5.13
N ALA A 99 -8.91 -25.90 5.20
CA ALA A 99 -8.43 -25.21 4.00
C ALA A 99 -7.54 -26.17 3.16
N PRO A 100 -7.79 -26.32 1.84
CA PRO A 100 -6.87 -27.03 0.96
C PRO A 100 -5.51 -26.32 0.94
N ALA A 101 -4.43 -27.09 1.13
CA ALA A 101 -3.09 -26.51 1.27
C ALA A 101 -2.69 -25.75 0.01
N GLU A 102 -2.96 -26.32 -1.16
CA GLU A 102 -2.66 -25.78 -2.48
C GLU A 102 -3.37 -24.46 -2.81
N LYS A 103 -4.40 -24.08 -2.03
CA LYS A 103 -5.10 -22.78 -2.15
C LYS A 103 -4.64 -21.74 -1.12
N LEU A 104 -3.85 -22.12 -0.12
CA LEU A 104 -3.50 -21.25 1.00
C LEU A 104 -2.19 -20.49 0.75
N ASN A 105 -2.28 -19.18 0.62
CA ASN A 105 -1.14 -18.28 0.46
C ASN A 105 -0.81 -17.60 1.80
N VAL A 106 0.46 -17.58 2.18
CA VAL A 106 0.93 -17.00 3.45
C VAL A 106 1.31 -15.53 3.28
N GLY A 107 0.72 -14.65 4.09
CA GLY A 107 0.91 -13.21 4.05
C GLY A 107 2.24 -12.76 4.64
N MET A 108 3.01 -12.02 3.84
CA MET A 108 4.32 -11.46 4.17
C MET A 108 4.22 -9.93 4.21
N PRO A 109 4.40 -9.29 5.39
CA PRO A 109 4.35 -7.85 5.49
C PRO A 109 5.66 -7.23 4.98
N LEU A 110 5.56 -6.20 4.17
CA LEU A 110 6.69 -5.37 3.71
C LEU A 110 6.78 -4.09 4.57
N TYR A 111 6.37 -4.21 5.84
CA TYR A 111 6.23 -3.15 6.84
C TYR A 111 6.45 -3.70 8.26
N GLY A 112 6.61 -2.81 9.23
CA GLY A 112 6.69 -3.15 10.65
C GLY A 112 5.64 -2.42 11.48
N ARG A 113 5.33 -3.00 12.65
CA ARG A 113 4.52 -2.36 13.69
C ARG A 113 5.44 -1.78 14.77
N SER A 114 5.15 -0.56 15.20
CA SER A 114 6.04 0.25 16.03
C SER A 114 5.43 0.62 17.39
N PHE A 115 6.30 0.85 18.37
CA PHE A 115 5.99 1.12 19.77
C PHE A 115 6.87 2.25 20.29
N THR A 116 6.41 2.98 21.32
CA THR A 116 7.18 3.97 22.06
C THR A 116 7.43 3.45 23.47
N LEU A 117 8.64 2.92 23.71
CA LEU A 117 9.06 2.28 24.97
C LEU A 117 8.84 3.20 26.18
N ALA A 118 8.31 2.64 27.27
CA ALA A 118 8.22 3.32 28.56
C ALA A 118 9.60 3.76 29.07
N SER A 119 10.64 2.94 28.85
CA SER A 119 12.05 3.27 29.07
C SER A 119 12.93 2.72 27.96
N SER A 120 13.79 3.55 27.38
CA SER A 120 14.77 3.12 26.34
C SER A 120 15.79 2.09 26.85
N SER A 121 15.93 1.91 28.17
CA SER A 121 16.77 0.87 28.78
C SER A 121 16.11 -0.52 28.82
N ASN A 122 14.80 -0.61 28.62
CA ASN A 122 14.06 -1.86 28.45
C ASN A 122 13.48 -1.88 27.03
N ASN A 123 14.19 -2.54 26.12
CA ASN A 123 13.98 -2.43 24.68
C ASN A 123 13.91 -3.79 23.95
N GLY A 124 13.72 -4.88 24.71
CA GLY A 124 13.52 -6.22 24.17
C GLY A 124 12.07 -6.49 23.73
N LEU A 125 11.76 -7.77 23.52
CA LEU A 125 10.40 -8.28 23.40
C LEU A 125 9.66 -8.16 24.74
N SER A 126 8.35 -7.90 24.71
CA SER A 126 7.50 -7.67 25.91
C SER A 126 7.98 -6.52 26.82
N ALA A 127 8.71 -5.55 26.27
CA ALA A 127 9.04 -4.30 26.96
C ALA A 127 7.81 -3.37 27.01
N PRO A 128 7.49 -2.70 28.14
CA PRO A 128 6.29 -1.87 28.23
C PRO A 128 6.26 -0.72 27.21
N ASP A 129 5.12 -0.54 26.55
CA ASP A 129 4.81 0.56 25.63
C ASP A 129 4.14 1.74 26.37
N ARG A 130 4.14 2.92 25.74
CA ARG A 130 3.36 4.09 26.21
C ARG A 130 1.92 4.11 25.67
N GLY A 131 1.51 3.12 24.89
CA GLY A 131 0.12 2.88 24.47
C GLY A 131 -0.37 3.69 23.27
N ASN A 132 0.51 4.47 22.61
CA ASN A 132 0.17 5.31 21.45
C ASN A 132 0.84 4.85 20.15
N GLY A 133 1.48 3.68 20.16
CA GLY A 133 2.35 3.23 19.07
C GLY A 133 3.68 3.98 18.99
N GLY A 134 4.50 3.60 18.02
CA GLY A 134 5.70 4.33 17.63
C GLY A 134 5.36 5.59 16.85
N GLN A 135 6.29 6.52 16.78
CA GLN A 135 6.17 7.75 16.01
C GLN A 135 5.89 7.47 14.53
N ALA A 136 4.96 8.23 13.97
CA ALA A 136 4.54 8.06 12.60
C ALA A 136 5.68 8.28 11.59
N GLY A 137 5.72 7.43 10.56
CA GLY A 137 6.67 7.57 9.46
C GLY A 137 6.52 8.88 8.69
N ARG A 138 7.60 9.35 8.08
CA ARG A 138 7.61 10.59 7.27
C ARG A 138 6.65 10.51 6.07
N TYR A 139 6.52 9.31 5.51
CA TYR A 139 5.80 9.04 4.28
C TYR A 139 4.48 8.31 4.56
N THR A 140 4.49 7.28 5.41
CA THR A 140 3.28 6.52 5.80
C THR A 140 2.34 7.34 6.71
N ARG A 141 2.89 8.13 7.62
CA ARG A 141 2.16 9.09 8.50
C ARG A 141 1.14 8.45 9.45
N GLU A 142 1.25 7.16 9.70
CA GLU A 142 0.46 6.41 10.69
C GLU A 142 1.33 6.10 11.91
N ALA A 143 0.85 6.43 13.11
CA ALA A 143 1.53 6.04 14.36
C ALA A 143 1.34 4.53 14.59
N GLY A 144 2.36 3.84 15.09
CA GLY A 144 2.35 2.38 15.22
C GLY A 144 2.67 1.61 13.93
N PHE A 145 2.97 2.28 12.81
CA PHE A 145 3.24 1.66 11.51
C PHE A 145 4.44 2.31 10.81
N LEU A 146 5.28 1.52 10.13
CA LEU A 146 6.36 2.01 9.26
C LEU A 146 6.57 1.09 8.06
N ALA A 147 6.74 1.67 6.87
CA ALA A 147 7.15 0.91 5.68
C ALA A 147 8.62 0.43 5.78
N TYR A 148 9.00 -0.62 5.04
CA TYR A 148 10.37 -1.14 5.08
C TYR A 148 11.43 -0.07 4.77
N TYR A 149 11.17 0.81 3.79
CA TYR A 149 12.09 1.91 3.47
C TYR A 149 12.26 2.93 4.61
N GLU A 150 11.25 3.15 5.46
CA GLU A 150 11.35 4.02 6.64
C GLU A 150 12.14 3.35 7.77
N ILE A 151 11.99 2.04 7.92
CA ILE A 151 12.75 1.21 8.86
C ILE A 151 14.22 1.15 8.45
N CYS A 152 14.50 1.04 7.15
CA CYS A 152 15.86 1.11 6.61
C CYS A 152 16.48 2.50 6.83
N ASP A 153 15.71 3.60 6.70
CA ASP A 153 16.19 4.94 7.08
C ASP A 153 16.42 5.09 8.59
N MET A 154 15.60 4.45 9.44
CA MET A 154 15.84 4.36 10.89
C MET A 154 17.17 3.67 11.20
N LEU A 155 17.47 2.55 10.54
CA LEU A 155 18.76 1.83 10.65
C LEU A 155 19.94 2.71 10.21
N LYS A 156 19.90 3.30 9.00
CA LYS A 156 20.96 4.21 8.49
C LYS A 156 21.22 5.39 9.42
N THR A 157 20.21 5.85 10.14
CA THR A 157 20.29 7.03 11.02
C THR A 157 20.50 6.67 12.51
N GLY A 158 21.10 5.50 12.78
CA GLY A 158 21.55 5.10 14.12
C GLY A 158 20.60 4.17 14.89
N GLY A 159 19.60 3.58 14.22
CA GLY A 159 18.83 2.47 14.77
C GLY A 159 19.65 1.19 14.85
N THR A 160 19.51 0.43 15.93
CA THR A 160 20.20 -0.84 16.16
C THR A 160 19.27 -2.00 15.77
N ARG A 161 19.68 -2.83 14.81
CA ARG A 161 18.97 -4.09 14.50
C ARG A 161 19.29 -5.13 15.57
N HIS A 162 18.25 -5.79 16.04
CA HIS A 162 18.28 -6.98 16.89
C HIS A 162 17.61 -8.15 16.16
N TRP A 163 17.82 -9.36 16.65
CA TRP A 163 17.21 -10.59 16.14
C TRP A 163 16.59 -11.36 17.30
N ILE A 164 15.42 -11.98 17.07
CA ILE A 164 14.75 -12.87 18.02
C ILE A 164 14.90 -14.29 17.48
N PRO A 165 15.87 -15.10 17.96
CA PRO A 165 16.14 -16.44 17.44
C PRO A 165 14.93 -17.37 17.45
N GLU A 166 14.12 -17.30 18.50
CA GLU A 166 12.98 -18.19 18.73
C GLU A 166 11.79 -17.88 17.81
N MET A 167 11.63 -16.61 17.39
CA MET A 167 10.57 -16.14 16.50
C MET A 167 11.01 -16.04 15.03
N GLU A 168 12.31 -16.18 14.75
CA GLU A 168 12.96 -16.09 13.44
C GLU A 168 12.74 -14.75 12.69
N VAL A 169 12.75 -13.65 13.45
CA VAL A 169 12.47 -12.28 12.95
C VAL A 169 13.34 -11.20 13.60
N PRO A 170 13.58 -10.06 12.93
CA PRO A 170 14.31 -8.93 13.48
C PRO A 170 13.42 -7.92 14.22
N TYR A 171 14.05 -7.01 14.95
CA TYR A 171 13.44 -5.73 15.33
C TYR A 171 14.50 -4.62 15.31
N VAL A 172 14.10 -3.36 15.27
CA VAL A 172 15.01 -2.21 15.36
C VAL A 172 14.65 -1.30 16.53
N VAL A 173 15.67 -0.78 17.21
CA VAL A 173 15.54 0.16 18.33
C VAL A 173 16.30 1.45 18.03
N LYS A 174 15.68 2.61 18.26
CA LYS A 174 16.34 3.92 18.19
C LYS A 174 15.77 4.85 19.26
N GLY A 175 16.55 5.13 20.31
CA GLY A 175 16.06 5.91 21.45
C GLY A 175 14.98 5.14 22.20
N ASP A 176 13.77 5.70 22.29
CA ASP A 176 12.59 5.03 22.83
C ASP A 176 11.68 4.41 21.75
N GLN A 177 12.09 4.44 20.47
CA GLN A 177 11.32 3.85 19.37
C GLN A 177 11.74 2.40 19.12
N TRP A 178 10.76 1.50 19.04
CA TRP A 178 10.94 0.06 18.79
C TRP A 178 10.05 -0.36 17.61
N VAL A 179 10.56 -1.18 16.69
CA VAL A 179 9.80 -1.64 15.51
C VAL A 179 10.08 -3.10 15.22
N GLY A 180 9.03 -3.93 15.24
CA GLY A 180 9.07 -5.32 14.80
C GLY A 180 8.67 -5.41 13.33
N TYR A 181 9.54 -5.95 12.48
CA TYR A 181 9.44 -5.86 11.03
C TYR A 181 10.03 -7.09 10.33
N ASP A 182 9.77 -7.26 9.04
CA ASP A 182 10.40 -8.29 8.23
C ASP A 182 11.54 -7.75 7.36
N ASP A 183 12.58 -8.56 7.19
CA ASP A 183 13.73 -8.25 6.34
C ASP A 183 14.08 -9.43 5.40
N PRO A 184 15.07 -9.29 4.50
CA PRO A 184 15.44 -10.37 3.58
C PRO A 184 15.84 -11.70 4.25
N GLN A 185 16.20 -11.71 5.53
CA GLN A 185 16.52 -12.92 6.28
C GLN A 185 15.24 -13.60 6.80
N SER A 186 14.35 -12.87 7.47
CA SER A 186 13.12 -13.45 8.03
C SER A 186 12.16 -13.93 6.95
N LEU A 187 12.03 -13.17 5.86
CA LEU A 187 11.17 -13.55 4.74
C LEU A 187 11.63 -14.86 4.09
N LYS A 188 12.94 -15.12 4.02
CA LYS A 188 13.46 -16.39 3.52
C LYS A 188 13.10 -17.57 4.42
N PHE A 189 13.24 -17.41 5.74
CA PHE A 189 12.78 -18.44 6.69
C PHE A 189 11.26 -18.69 6.60
N LYS A 190 10.46 -17.65 6.35
CA LYS A 190 9.02 -17.79 6.07
C LYS A 190 8.73 -18.49 4.74
N VAL A 191 9.51 -18.26 3.69
CA VAL A 191 9.41 -18.98 2.41
C VAL A 191 9.84 -20.45 2.55
N ASP A 192 10.88 -20.75 3.33
CA ASP A 192 11.25 -22.12 3.68
C ASP A 192 10.16 -22.83 4.48
N PHE A 193 9.51 -22.13 5.41
CA PHE A 193 8.34 -22.62 6.12
C PHE A 193 7.17 -22.93 5.14
N VAL A 194 6.85 -22.02 4.22
CA VAL A 194 5.84 -22.22 3.15
C VAL A 194 6.15 -23.46 2.33
N LYS A 195 7.39 -23.59 1.83
CA LYS A 195 7.88 -24.79 1.12
C LYS A 195 7.71 -26.06 1.97
N SER A 196 8.04 -26.00 3.27
CA SER A 196 7.95 -27.17 4.17
C SER A 196 6.53 -27.63 4.47
N LYS A 197 5.54 -26.73 4.44
CA LYS A 197 4.11 -27.05 4.65
C LYS A 197 3.40 -27.48 3.36
N GLY A 198 3.99 -27.24 2.19
CA GLY A 198 3.39 -27.56 0.90
C GLY A 198 2.12 -26.76 0.61
N VAL A 199 2.04 -25.51 1.10
CA VAL A 199 0.90 -24.62 0.85
C VAL A 199 1.08 -23.86 -0.48
N GLY A 200 -0.02 -23.31 -1.01
CA GLY A 200 -0.12 -22.78 -2.38
C GLY A 200 0.92 -21.70 -2.74
N GLY A 201 1.31 -20.86 -1.78
CA GLY A 201 2.35 -19.86 -2.00
C GLY A 201 2.37 -18.76 -0.96
N VAL A 202 2.60 -17.53 -1.45
CA VAL A 202 2.79 -16.32 -0.64
C VAL A 202 1.93 -15.18 -1.17
N MET A 203 1.52 -14.30 -0.27
CA MET A 203 0.91 -13.01 -0.59
C MET A 203 1.76 -11.92 0.07
N VAL A 204 1.96 -10.77 -0.58
CA VAL A 204 2.73 -9.65 -0.01
C VAL A 204 1.83 -8.45 0.27
N TRP A 205 2.03 -7.81 1.42
CA TRP A 205 1.38 -6.54 1.76
C TRP A 205 2.43 -5.51 2.17
N ALA A 206 2.78 -4.52 1.35
CA ALA A 206 2.36 -4.29 -0.04
C ALA A 206 3.56 -3.80 -0.86
N LEU A 207 3.45 -3.86 -2.19
CA LEU A 207 4.56 -3.56 -3.11
C LEU A 207 5.16 -2.16 -2.92
N ASP A 208 4.32 -1.18 -2.57
CA ASP A 208 4.66 0.21 -2.29
C ASP A 208 5.32 0.43 -0.92
N LEU A 209 5.36 -0.59 -0.05
CA LEU A 209 5.98 -0.53 1.28
C LEU A 209 7.41 -1.12 1.31
N ASP A 210 7.75 -1.98 0.32
CA ASP A 210 9.12 -2.39 0.04
C ASP A 210 9.97 -1.18 -0.40
N ASP A 211 11.30 -1.31 -0.45
CA ASP A 211 12.14 -0.31 -1.12
C ASP A 211 12.09 -0.47 -2.65
N PHE A 212 10.92 -0.20 -3.22
CA PHE A 212 10.65 -0.21 -4.67
C PHE A 212 11.59 0.73 -5.47
N SER A 213 12.15 1.74 -4.79
CA SER A 213 13.05 2.74 -5.38
C SER A 213 14.52 2.31 -5.42
N GLY A 214 14.96 1.43 -4.51
CA GLY A 214 16.38 1.08 -4.31
C GLY A 214 17.15 2.05 -3.39
N SER A 215 16.45 2.88 -2.62
CA SER A 215 16.98 3.87 -1.68
C SER A 215 17.76 3.28 -0.49
N CYS A 216 17.55 2.01 -0.15
CA CYS A 216 18.20 1.33 0.98
C CYS A 216 19.63 0.89 0.67
N GLY A 217 20.05 0.90 -0.60
CA GLY A 217 21.36 0.40 -1.04
C GLY A 217 21.37 -1.09 -1.39
N GLU A 218 20.26 -1.80 -1.13
CA GLU A 218 20.05 -3.19 -1.51
C GLU A 218 19.48 -3.33 -2.94
N GLY A 219 19.16 -2.22 -3.61
CA GLY A 219 18.54 -2.16 -4.94
C GLY A 219 17.03 -2.47 -4.90
N LYS A 220 16.29 -2.11 -5.97
CA LYS A 220 14.80 -2.09 -6.01
C LYS A 220 14.10 -3.38 -5.58
N TYR A 221 13.11 -3.25 -4.70
CA TYR A 221 12.30 -4.35 -4.16
C TYR A 221 13.12 -5.45 -3.46
N PRO A 222 13.97 -5.10 -2.45
CA PRO A 222 14.82 -6.08 -1.78
C PRO A 222 14.03 -7.20 -1.09
N LEU A 223 12.88 -6.89 -0.48
CA LEU A 223 12.06 -7.89 0.20
C LEU A 223 11.37 -8.83 -0.79
N LEU A 224 10.70 -8.28 -1.81
CA LEU A 224 10.04 -9.10 -2.83
C LEU A 224 11.03 -9.97 -3.62
N ARG A 225 12.24 -9.47 -3.92
CA ARG A 225 13.27 -10.32 -4.53
C ARG A 225 13.73 -11.43 -3.59
N ALA A 226 13.94 -11.15 -2.30
CA ALA A 226 14.31 -12.18 -1.34
C ALA A 226 13.26 -13.30 -1.26
N ILE A 227 11.96 -12.95 -1.34
CA ILE A 227 10.86 -13.89 -1.44
C ILE A 227 10.93 -14.70 -2.74
N ASN A 228 11.02 -14.04 -3.90
CA ASN A 228 11.02 -14.69 -5.21
C ASN A 228 12.24 -15.59 -5.45
N ASP A 229 13.42 -15.15 -5.05
CA ASP A 229 14.67 -15.93 -5.14
C ASP A 229 14.57 -17.22 -4.30
N GLU A 230 13.92 -17.14 -3.14
CA GLU A 230 13.75 -18.28 -2.23
C GLU A 230 12.56 -19.21 -2.62
N LEU A 231 11.59 -18.71 -3.38
CA LEU A 231 10.59 -19.56 -4.03
C LEU A 231 11.20 -20.32 -5.23
N ALA A 232 12.16 -19.71 -5.93
CA ALA A 232 12.90 -20.35 -7.02
C ALA A 232 13.95 -21.36 -6.51
N SER A 233 14.48 -21.18 -5.30
CA SER A 233 15.46 -22.10 -4.69
C SER A 233 14.80 -23.47 -4.38
N GLY A 234 15.15 -24.46 -5.20
CA GLY A 234 14.59 -25.82 -5.12
C GLY A 234 13.91 -26.29 -6.41
N GLN A 235 13.52 -25.39 -7.31
CA GLN A 235 13.06 -25.77 -8.67
C GLN A 235 14.22 -26.23 -9.57
N VAL A 236 15.47 -25.98 -9.18
CA VAL A 236 16.69 -26.29 -9.96
C VAL A 236 17.41 -27.55 -9.45
N GLN A 237 16.69 -28.67 -9.26
CA GLN A 237 17.28 -30.02 -9.18
C GLN A 237 16.42 -31.10 -9.87
N GLN A 238 16.09 -30.90 -11.16
CA GLN A 238 16.02 -32.03 -12.10
C GLN A 238 17.16 -31.93 -13.12
N MET A 239 18.24 -32.64 -12.82
CA MET A 239 19.36 -32.82 -13.76
C MET A 239 18.94 -33.73 -14.92
N THR A 240 18.65 -33.16 -16.09
CA THR A 240 18.80 -33.91 -17.34
C THR A 240 20.29 -33.96 -17.72
N ASN A 241 21.02 -34.88 -17.11
CA ASN A 241 22.38 -35.22 -17.52
C ASN A 241 22.36 -35.87 -18.91
N ALA A 242 22.68 -35.09 -19.94
CA ALA A 242 23.01 -35.58 -21.28
C ALA A 242 24.36 -34.96 -21.69
N PRO A 243 25.47 -35.72 -21.74
CA PRO A 243 26.76 -35.17 -22.12
C PRO A 243 26.78 -34.92 -23.63
N THR A 244 27.00 -33.67 -24.05
CA THR A 244 27.28 -33.33 -25.45
C THR A 244 28.64 -32.67 -25.56
N THR A 245 29.49 -33.27 -26.40
CA THR A 245 30.91 -32.97 -26.56
C THR A 245 31.16 -31.57 -27.12
N ALA A 246 32.18 -30.88 -26.61
CA ALA A 246 32.60 -29.57 -27.10
C ALA A 246 33.32 -29.63 -28.46
N ALA A 247 33.09 -28.62 -29.31
CA ALA A 247 33.84 -28.33 -30.52
C ALA A 247 33.88 -26.79 -30.74
N PRO A 248 34.86 -26.23 -31.48
CA PRO A 248 35.55 -25.02 -30.98
C PRO A 248 35.21 -23.67 -31.63
N THR A 249 35.69 -22.63 -30.95
CA THR A 249 35.67 -21.18 -31.22
C THR A 249 36.00 -20.75 -32.65
N THR A 250 35.39 -19.66 -33.11
CA THR A 250 36.04 -18.68 -34.00
C THR A 250 35.68 -17.25 -33.63
N THR A 251 36.68 -16.37 -33.62
CA THR A 251 36.60 -14.95 -33.21
C THR A 251 36.88 -14.05 -34.42
N THR A 252 36.15 -12.94 -34.60
CA THR A 252 36.52 -11.90 -35.59
C THR A 252 36.16 -10.47 -35.17
N THR A 253 36.96 -9.50 -35.62
CA THR A 253 37.01 -8.07 -35.23
C THR A 253 37.60 -7.24 -36.41
N GLN A 254 37.42 -5.92 -36.60
CA GLN A 254 36.84 -4.83 -35.78
C GLN A 254 35.92 -3.86 -36.59
N ARG A 255 35.38 -2.86 -35.87
CA ARG A 255 35.13 -1.42 -36.18
C ARG A 255 35.98 -0.74 -37.30
N PRO A 256 35.79 0.57 -37.67
CA PRO A 256 34.70 1.56 -37.38
C PRO A 256 34.28 2.55 -38.54
N ASN A 257 33.35 3.49 -38.23
CA ASN A 257 33.09 4.83 -38.83
C ASN A 257 32.49 4.93 -40.26
N HIS A 258 31.48 5.78 -40.55
CA HIS A 258 31.56 7.25 -40.51
C HIS A 258 30.19 7.98 -40.42
N GLN A 259 30.18 9.22 -39.89
CA GLN A 259 29.10 10.21 -40.05
C GLN A 259 29.33 11.11 -41.28
N THR A 260 28.25 11.66 -41.87
CA THR A 260 28.20 12.98 -42.53
C THR A 260 26.82 13.66 -42.36
N ASN A 261 26.82 14.99 -42.24
CA ASN A 261 25.62 15.86 -42.19
C ASN A 261 25.34 16.49 -43.57
N HIS A 262 24.10 16.95 -43.87
CA HIS A 262 23.71 18.34 -44.27
C HIS A 262 22.19 18.48 -44.67
N PRO A 263 21.59 19.67 -45.01
CA PRO A 263 20.44 20.18 -44.23
C PRO A 263 19.20 20.65 -45.03
N ASN A 264 18.31 21.40 -44.35
CA ASN A 264 17.26 22.33 -44.85
C ASN A 264 15.99 21.69 -45.48
N ASN A 265 14.81 22.33 -45.50
CA ASN A 265 14.48 23.75 -45.26
C ASN A 265 13.07 23.95 -44.62
N HIS A 266 12.81 25.16 -44.11
CA HIS A 266 11.52 25.60 -43.53
C HIS A 266 10.54 26.13 -44.60
N PRO A 267 9.22 26.18 -44.32
CA PRO A 267 8.54 27.48 -44.44
C PRO A 267 7.51 27.81 -43.33
N THR A 268 7.30 29.11 -43.11
CA THR A 268 6.37 29.72 -42.14
C THR A 268 4.93 29.86 -42.66
N GLY A 269 3.97 29.84 -41.73
CA GLY A 269 2.59 30.30 -41.98
C GLY A 269 1.84 30.56 -40.67
N ALA A 270 1.37 31.79 -40.46
CA ALA A 270 0.37 32.16 -39.45
C ALA A 270 -1.03 32.18 -40.12
N PRO A 271 -2.17 32.06 -39.39
CA PRO A 271 -2.70 33.25 -38.72
C PRO A 271 -3.69 33.04 -37.52
N THR A 272 -4.14 34.18 -36.98
CA THR A 272 -5.43 34.46 -36.30
C THR A 272 -5.75 33.84 -34.92
N THR A 273 -5.77 34.71 -33.92
CA THR A 273 -6.37 34.53 -32.58
C THR A 273 -7.90 34.47 -32.63
N THR A 274 -8.52 33.60 -31.83
CA THR A 274 -9.92 33.73 -31.40
C THR A 274 -10.00 33.42 -29.90
N THR A 275 -10.66 34.30 -29.13
CA THR A 275 -10.65 34.25 -27.67
C THR A 275 -11.92 33.59 -27.13
N THR A 276 -11.77 32.47 -26.43
CA THR A 276 -12.86 31.89 -25.61
C THR A 276 -12.28 31.39 -24.30
N SER A 277 -12.80 31.92 -23.19
CA SER A 277 -12.37 31.60 -21.83
C SER A 277 -12.86 30.22 -21.40
N SER A 278 -11.96 29.35 -20.97
CA SER A 278 -12.27 28.06 -20.36
C SER A 278 -11.60 27.93 -19.00
N SER A 279 -12.39 27.67 -17.96
CA SER A 279 -11.95 27.48 -16.58
C SER A 279 -11.15 26.18 -16.42
N ILE A 280 -10.00 26.26 -15.75
CA ILE A 280 -9.17 25.10 -15.40
C ILE A 280 -9.93 24.23 -14.38
N LYS A 281 -10.15 22.95 -14.70
CA LYS A 281 -10.66 21.94 -13.74
C LYS A 281 -9.49 21.16 -13.15
N THR A 282 -9.41 21.10 -11.82
CA THR A 282 -8.42 20.34 -11.06
C THR A 282 -9.07 19.29 -10.15
N THR A 283 -9.41 18.12 -10.71
CA THR A 283 -9.80 16.89 -9.99
C THR A 283 -9.65 15.69 -10.92
N HIS A 284 -9.37 14.50 -10.38
CA HIS A 284 -9.51 13.23 -11.12
C HIS A 284 -10.97 13.07 -11.56
N HIS A 285 -11.24 13.27 -12.85
CA HIS A 285 -12.52 12.86 -13.46
C HIS A 285 -12.38 11.42 -13.94
N ILE A 286 -13.30 10.55 -13.51
CA ILE A 286 -13.59 9.26 -14.14
C ILE A 286 -14.93 9.44 -14.84
N GLY A 287 -14.95 9.35 -16.16
CA GLY A 287 -16.17 9.50 -16.97
C GLY A 287 -16.34 8.35 -17.94
N SER A 288 -17.56 7.81 -18.05
CA SER A 288 -17.87 6.90 -19.17
C SER A 288 -17.69 7.67 -20.49
N THR A 289 -17.02 7.04 -21.46
CA THR A 289 -16.61 7.69 -22.71
C THR A 289 -16.94 6.81 -23.91
N HIS A 290 -16.94 7.41 -25.10
CA HIS A 290 -16.91 6.69 -26.37
C HIS A 290 -15.64 7.00 -27.17
N ARG A 291 -14.68 7.76 -26.59
CA ARG A 291 -13.42 8.14 -27.23
C ARG A 291 -12.43 6.97 -27.37
N PHE A 292 -12.66 5.88 -26.63
CA PHE A 292 -11.87 4.65 -26.70
C PHE A 292 -12.77 3.42 -26.83
N ASN A 293 -12.45 2.54 -27.77
CA ASN A 293 -13.22 1.32 -28.01
C ASN A 293 -12.57 0.12 -27.31
N CYS A 294 -13.28 -0.46 -26.34
CA CYS A 294 -12.86 -1.67 -25.62
C CYS A 294 -13.35 -2.98 -26.25
N ILE A 295 -14.17 -2.95 -27.30
CA ILE A 295 -14.59 -4.16 -28.02
C ILE A 295 -13.35 -4.84 -28.62
N GLY A 296 -13.13 -6.11 -28.25
CA GLY A 296 -11.96 -6.88 -28.66
C GLY A 296 -10.67 -6.55 -27.89
N LYS A 297 -10.75 -5.78 -26.81
CA LYS A 297 -9.65 -5.57 -25.85
C LYS A 297 -9.90 -6.36 -24.57
N THR A 298 -8.83 -6.74 -23.89
CA THR A 298 -8.90 -7.26 -22.51
C THR A 298 -9.29 -6.14 -21.56
N SER A 299 -9.94 -6.46 -20.44
CA SER A 299 -10.10 -5.48 -19.35
C SER A 299 -8.73 -5.02 -18.85
N GLY A 300 -8.59 -3.73 -18.51
CA GLY A 300 -7.30 -3.14 -18.11
C GLY A 300 -7.13 -1.69 -18.54
N PHE A 301 -5.90 -1.18 -18.37
CA PHE A 301 -5.55 0.23 -18.59
C PHE A 301 -4.83 0.46 -19.92
N TYR A 302 -5.19 1.54 -20.61
CA TYR A 302 -4.69 1.89 -21.95
C TYR A 302 -4.38 3.38 -22.04
N ALA A 303 -3.21 3.76 -22.56
CA ALA A 303 -2.88 5.18 -22.77
C ALA A 303 -3.88 5.90 -23.71
N ASP A 304 -4.20 7.18 -23.43
CA ASP A 304 -4.86 8.03 -24.44
C ASP A 304 -3.83 8.39 -25.53
N PRO A 305 -4.04 8.00 -26.81
CA PRO A 305 -3.14 8.36 -27.90
C PRO A 305 -3.03 9.87 -28.16
N ASN A 306 -3.89 10.69 -27.54
CA ASN A 306 -3.91 12.15 -27.70
C ASN A 306 -3.40 12.91 -26.46
N SER A 307 -3.23 12.24 -25.31
CA SER A 307 -2.94 12.91 -24.04
C SER A 307 -2.15 12.03 -23.08
N CYS A 308 -0.87 12.32 -22.91
CA CYS A 308 -0.03 11.59 -21.94
C CYS A 308 -0.46 11.78 -20.48
N THR A 309 -1.30 12.78 -20.15
CA THR A 309 -1.87 12.95 -18.80
C THR A 309 -3.16 12.16 -18.57
N GLN A 310 -3.61 11.37 -19.55
CA GLN A 310 -4.89 10.65 -19.50
C GLN A 310 -4.75 9.20 -19.98
N TYR A 311 -5.67 8.36 -19.52
CA TYR A 311 -5.75 6.95 -19.88
C TYR A 311 -7.20 6.48 -19.86
N PHE A 312 -7.42 5.33 -20.46
CA PHE A 312 -8.71 4.65 -20.51
C PHE A 312 -8.67 3.36 -19.66
N ILE A 313 -9.76 3.09 -18.96
CA ILE A 313 -10.04 1.80 -18.33
C ILE A 313 -11.03 1.05 -19.22
N CYS A 314 -10.69 -0.16 -19.63
CA CYS A 314 -11.64 -1.12 -20.20
C CYS A 314 -12.15 -2.06 -19.10
N ALA A 315 -13.48 -2.18 -19.00
CA ALA A 315 -14.15 -3.21 -18.20
C ALA A 315 -15.15 -3.92 -19.12
N GLY A 316 -14.75 -5.07 -19.67
CA GLY A 316 -15.45 -5.70 -20.78
C GLY A 316 -15.53 -4.76 -21.99
N THR A 317 -16.73 -4.49 -22.48
CA THR A 317 -16.97 -3.57 -23.61
C THR A 317 -17.04 -2.09 -23.23
N GLN A 318 -17.09 -1.75 -21.94
CA GLN A 318 -17.24 -0.38 -21.46
C GLN A 318 -15.89 0.33 -21.32
N SER A 319 -15.82 1.60 -21.71
CA SER A 319 -14.64 2.46 -21.54
C SER A 319 -14.91 3.64 -20.61
N PHE A 320 -13.92 3.92 -19.77
CA PHE A 320 -13.89 5.05 -18.85
C PHE A 320 -12.62 5.87 -19.08
N GLU A 321 -12.74 7.18 -19.17
CA GLU A 321 -11.65 8.14 -19.37
C GLU A 321 -11.22 8.69 -18.01
N VAL A 322 -9.91 8.65 -17.73
CA VAL A 322 -9.33 9.00 -16.43
C VAL A 322 -8.10 9.88 -16.62
N SER A 323 -8.00 10.95 -15.83
CA SER A 323 -6.80 11.79 -15.76
C SER A 323 -5.83 11.31 -14.70
N CYS A 324 -4.53 11.38 -14.98
CA CYS A 324 -3.47 11.27 -13.99
C CYS A 324 -3.48 12.44 -13.00
N ALA A 325 -2.86 12.25 -11.84
CA ALA A 325 -2.63 13.33 -10.88
C ALA A 325 -1.74 14.41 -11.50
N SER A 326 -1.92 15.66 -11.05
CA SER A 326 -1.23 16.83 -11.63
C SER A 326 0.30 16.65 -11.64
N GLY A 327 0.90 16.67 -12.83
CA GLY A 327 2.34 16.51 -13.04
C GLY A 327 2.80 15.08 -13.35
N LEU A 328 1.93 14.09 -13.32
CA LEU A 328 2.21 12.70 -13.73
C LEU A 328 1.69 12.41 -15.15
N LEU A 329 2.35 11.49 -15.84
CA LEU A 329 1.97 10.99 -17.17
C LEU A 329 1.64 9.49 -17.08
N PHE A 330 0.69 9.00 -17.87
CA PHE A 330 0.36 7.58 -17.91
C PHE A 330 1.47 6.78 -18.61
N ASN A 331 2.04 5.82 -17.89
CA ASN A 331 3.09 4.93 -18.39
C ASN A 331 2.47 3.66 -18.99
N ASP A 332 2.37 3.59 -20.32
CA ASP A 332 1.75 2.42 -20.98
C ASP A 332 2.54 1.11 -20.79
N ALA A 333 3.80 1.17 -20.38
CA ALA A 333 4.57 -0.03 -20.06
C ALA A 333 4.24 -0.62 -18.67
N THR A 334 3.94 0.24 -17.69
CA THR A 334 3.69 -0.17 -16.30
C THR A 334 2.21 -0.07 -15.88
N LYS A 335 1.37 0.52 -16.74
CA LYS A 335 -0.08 0.71 -16.58
C LYS A 335 -0.50 1.61 -15.41
N PHE A 336 0.38 2.51 -14.95
CA PHE A 336 0.07 3.52 -13.93
C PHE A 336 0.57 4.92 -14.31
N CYS A 337 0.10 5.93 -13.58
CA CYS A 337 0.60 7.31 -13.71
C CYS A 337 1.96 7.46 -13.03
N ASP A 338 2.97 7.82 -13.81
CA ASP A 338 4.38 7.86 -13.42
C ASP A 338 4.96 9.26 -13.71
N TRP A 339 6.18 9.52 -13.25
CA TRP A 339 6.85 10.80 -13.48
C TRP A 339 7.21 10.99 -14.96
N PRO A 340 7.20 12.24 -15.48
CA PRO A 340 7.45 12.49 -16.90
C PRO A 340 8.77 11.94 -17.45
N TYR A 341 9.80 11.79 -16.61
CA TYR A 341 11.09 11.21 -17.00
C TYR A 341 11.09 9.68 -17.15
N ASN A 342 10.09 8.98 -16.60
CA ASN A 342 9.90 7.54 -16.77
C ASN A 342 8.98 7.21 -17.97
N VAL A 343 8.27 8.19 -18.53
CA VAL A 343 7.26 8.01 -19.57
C VAL A 343 7.75 8.52 -20.92
N ARG A 344 7.73 7.65 -21.95
CA ARG A 344 8.04 8.03 -23.33
C ARG A 344 6.83 8.69 -24.01
N CYS A 345 6.54 9.92 -23.60
CA CYS A 345 5.52 10.78 -24.21
C CYS A 345 6.08 11.53 -25.44
N ASN A 346 5.32 11.64 -26.53
CA ASN A 346 5.75 12.40 -27.70
C ASN A 346 5.53 13.91 -27.47
N ALA A 347 6.50 14.75 -27.85
CA ALA A 347 6.47 16.19 -27.54
C ALA A 347 5.26 16.95 -28.12
N GLN A 348 4.57 16.42 -29.14
CA GLN A 348 3.31 16.98 -29.67
C GLN A 348 2.13 16.82 -28.69
N GLN A 349 2.19 15.88 -27.74
CA GLN A 349 1.16 15.63 -26.72
C GLN A 349 1.40 16.44 -25.42
N ILE A 350 2.47 17.24 -25.35
CA ILE A 350 2.84 18.09 -24.18
C ILE A 350 2.47 19.57 -24.43
N ALA A 351 2.08 19.93 -25.66
CA ALA A 351 1.95 21.33 -26.10
C ALA A 351 0.73 22.10 -25.53
N HIS A 352 -0.13 21.49 -24.71
CA HIS A 352 -1.21 22.18 -24.01
C HIS A 352 -0.93 22.29 -22.51
N GLN A 353 -0.18 23.34 -22.11
CA GLN A 353 -0.37 24.19 -20.90
C GLN A 353 0.88 24.98 -20.43
N THR A 354 2.03 24.94 -21.11
CA THR A 354 3.23 25.65 -20.65
C THR A 354 3.48 26.99 -21.36
N THR A 355 2.76 28.05 -20.98
CA THR A 355 3.12 29.45 -21.30
C THR A 355 2.97 30.41 -20.11
N THR A 356 3.75 30.19 -19.05
CA THR A 356 4.10 31.27 -18.10
C THR A 356 5.60 31.33 -17.89
N ARG A 357 6.14 32.55 -18.05
CA ARG A 357 7.57 32.87 -18.08
C ARG A 357 8.23 32.62 -16.71
N ALA A 358 9.45 32.09 -16.70
CA ALA A 358 10.24 31.96 -15.48
C ALA A 358 10.49 33.33 -14.81
N PRO A 359 10.34 33.44 -13.48
CA PRO A 359 10.80 34.62 -12.73
C PRO A 359 12.32 34.72 -12.73
N VAL A 360 12.83 35.94 -12.87
CA VAL A 360 14.26 36.28 -12.74
C VAL A 360 14.65 36.23 -11.25
N PRO A 361 15.83 35.68 -10.88
CA PRO A 361 16.26 35.66 -9.49
C PRO A 361 16.63 37.06 -9.00
N THR A 362 15.94 37.55 -7.97
CA THR A 362 16.35 38.71 -7.17
C THR A 362 16.95 38.25 -5.83
N ASN A 363 18.05 38.87 -5.43
CA ASN A 363 18.87 38.49 -4.28
C ASN A 363 18.09 38.45 -2.93
N PRO A 364 18.55 37.62 -1.97
CA PRO A 364 17.90 37.50 -0.67
C PRO A 364 18.07 38.77 0.20
N PRO A 365 17.03 39.19 0.94
CA PRO A 365 17.18 40.20 1.99
C PRO A 365 17.97 39.62 3.17
N GLN A 366 19.02 40.32 3.60
CA GLN A 366 19.61 40.10 4.92
C GLN A 366 18.66 40.70 5.99
N THR A 367 18.44 39.97 7.08
CA THR A 367 17.90 40.55 8.33
C THR A 367 18.81 40.23 9.50
N THR A 368 19.20 41.26 10.21
CA THR A 368 20.13 41.25 11.35
C THR A 368 19.54 40.58 12.60
N HIS A 369 20.41 39.97 13.40
CA HIS A 369 20.04 39.45 14.72
C HIS A 369 19.55 40.55 15.68
N ALA A 370 18.55 40.21 16.50
CA ALA A 370 18.35 40.81 17.82
C ALA A 370 17.88 39.71 18.79
N HIS A 371 18.51 39.64 19.97
CA HIS A 371 18.13 38.71 21.03
C HIS A 371 16.80 39.12 21.68
N GLY A 372 15.99 38.12 22.06
CA GLY A 372 14.75 38.31 22.82
C GLY A 372 14.31 37.02 23.51
N THR A 373 15.00 36.61 24.57
CA THR A 373 14.63 35.47 25.41
C THR A 373 13.42 35.81 26.28
N GLN A 374 12.29 35.13 26.09
CA GLN A 374 11.27 34.97 27.14
C GLN A 374 10.73 33.55 27.18
N HIS A 375 10.65 33.00 28.40
CA HIS A 375 9.95 31.76 28.71
C HIS A 375 8.45 31.92 28.43
N MET A 376 7.83 30.92 27.80
CA MET A 376 6.41 30.65 27.98
C MET A 376 6.23 29.33 28.70
N THR A 377 5.53 29.40 29.83
CA THR A 377 5.15 28.25 30.66
C THR A 377 3.91 27.62 30.06
N THR A 378 3.99 26.39 29.56
CA THR A 378 2.81 25.66 29.09
C THR A 378 2.09 25.03 30.28
N THR A 379 0.97 25.61 30.69
CA THR A 379 0.09 25.00 31.70
C THR A 379 -0.68 23.84 31.08
N THR A 380 -0.31 22.61 31.43
CA THR A 380 -1.05 21.41 31.04
C THR A 380 -2.46 21.46 31.64
N THR A 381 -3.46 21.67 30.77
CA THR A 381 -4.87 21.49 31.14
C THR A 381 -5.34 20.22 30.48
N GLN A 382 -5.63 19.17 31.27
CA GLN A 382 -6.27 17.97 30.73
C GLN A 382 -7.65 18.33 30.17
N ALA A 383 -7.91 17.97 28.92
CA ALA A 383 -9.26 17.83 28.40
C ALA A 383 -9.80 16.42 28.76
N PRO A 384 -11.10 16.28 29.05
CA PRO A 384 -11.62 15.09 29.74
C PRO A 384 -11.92 13.92 28.80
N TYR A 385 -11.82 12.71 29.35
CA TYR A 385 -12.50 11.53 28.80
C TYR A 385 -14.02 11.79 28.79
N ILE A 386 -14.62 11.85 27.60
CA ILE A 386 -16.07 11.85 27.42
C ILE A 386 -16.45 10.50 26.80
N PRO A 387 -17.28 9.68 27.47
CA PRO A 387 -17.69 8.40 26.93
C PRO A 387 -18.71 8.58 25.80
N ASN A 388 -18.47 7.87 24.70
CA ASN A 388 -19.50 7.30 23.81
C ASN A 388 -20.61 8.27 23.32
N LEU A 389 -20.26 9.13 22.36
CA LEU A 389 -21.21 9.95 21.58
C LEU A 389 -20.95 9.84 20.07
N GLY A 390 -20.82 8.61 19.57
CA GLY A 390 -21.03 8.29 18.16
C GLY A 390 -22.35 7.53 18.04
N GLY A 391 -23.35 8.09 17.34
CA GLY A 391 -24.61 7.37 17.12
C GLY A 391 -24.38 6.09 16.33
N ASP A 392 -25.05 4.98 16.72
CA ASP A 392 -24.95 3.67 16.06
C ASP A 392 -24.95 3.84 14.53
N ALA A 393 -23.85 3.49 13.88
CA ALA A 393 -23.67 3.72 12.46
C ALA A 393 -24.75 3.01 11.62
N ASN A 394 -25.25 1.86 12.10
CA ASN A 394 -26.37 1.16 11.49
C ASN A 394 -27.69 1.90 11.66
N SER A 395 -27.86 2.68 12.73
CA SER A 395 -29.00 3.59 12.91
C SER A 395 -28.93 4.79 11.97
N PHE A 396 -27.73 5.33 11.70
CA PHE A 396 -27.53 6.40 10.73
C PHE A 396 -27.83 5.94 9.30
N CYS A 397 -27.33 4.76 8.92
CA CYS A 397 -27.48 4.20 7.57
C CYS A 397 -28.82 3.51 7.29
N ARG A 398 -29.68 3.33 8.30
CA ARG A 398 -31.02 2.74 8.13
C ARG A 398 -31.88 3.58 7.19
N ASN A 399 -32.33 2.98 6.08
CA ASN A 399 -33.07 3.63 5.00
C ASN A 399 -32.31 4.74 4.24
N ARG A 400 -30.97 4.81 4.35
CA ARG A 400 -30.15 5.60 3.42
C ARG A 400 -29.78 4.77 2.20
N ALA A 401 -29.50 5.42 1.08
CA ALA A 401 -28.88 4.78 -0.06
C ALA A 401 -27.43 4.41 0.26
N ASP A 402 -26.89 3.40 -0.42
CA ASP A 402 -25.48 3.05 -0.30
C ASP A 402 -24.59 4.21 -0.77
N GLY A 403 -23.51 4.48 -0.03
CA GLY A 403 -22.64 5.63 -0.27
C GLY A 403 -22.01 6.19 1.00
N HIS A 404 -21.24 7.28 0.84
CA HIS A 404 -20.53 7.94 1.95
C HIS A 404 -21.16 9.28 2.29
N TYR A 405 -21.31 9.56 3.59
CA TYR A 405 -21.99 10.74 4.13
C TYR A 405 -21.12 11.38 5.22
N ARG A 406 -21.07 12.72 5.32
CA ARG A 406 -20.35 13.36 6.43
C ARG A 406 -21.07 13.03 7.74
N ASP A 407 -20.32 12.78 8.82
CA ASP A 407 -20.91 12.75 10.15
C ASP A 407 -21.37 14.18 10.55
N PRO A 408 -22.66 14.41 10.81
CA PRO A 408 -23.16 15.73 11.22
C PRO A 408 -22.61 16.23 12.56
N ALA A 409 -22.11 15.33 13.42
CA ALA A 409 -21.57 15.66 14.73
C ALA A 409 -20.05 15.84 14.73
N ASN A 410 -19.32 15.19 13.82
CA ASN A 410 -17.87 15.28 13.73
C ASN A 410 -17.39 15.41 12.28
N CYS A 411 -16.93 16.61 11.90
CA CYS A 411 -16.38 16.89 10.58
C CYS A 411 -15.19 16.00 10.17
N GLY A 412 -14.40 15.51 11.15
CA GLY A 412 -13.31 14.58 10.92
C GLY A 412 -13.74 13.12 10.72
N MET A 413 -15.04 12.82 10.71
CA MET A 413 -15.59 11.48 10.52
C MET A 413 -16.60 11.45 9.36
N PHE A 414 -16.84 10.25 8.83
CA PHE A 414 -17.88 9.98 7.85
C PHE A 414 -18.53 8.62 8.09
N TYR A 415 -19.71 8.45 7.52
CA TYR A 415 -20.44 7.19 7.51
C TYR A 415 -20.37 6.55 6.12
N GLN A 416 -19.85 5.34 6.01
CA GLN A 416 -20.06 4.48 4.85
C GLN A 416 -21.32 3.64 5.08
N CYS A 417 -22.33 3.82 4.22
CA CYS A 417 -23.54 3.02 4.23
C CYS A 417 -23.51 1.97 3.12
N ALA A 418 -23.84 0.72 3.46
CA ALA A 418 -23.99 -0.38 2.51
C ALA A 418 -25.07 -1.36 3.00
N MET A 419 -26.11 -1.61 2.22
CA MET A 419 -27.18 -2.58 2.51
C MET A 419 -27.89 -2.34 3.87
N ASN A 420 -28.04 -1.08 4.30
CA ASN A 420 -28.49 -0.63 5.63
C ASN A 420 -27.53 -0.90 6.80
N LEU A 421 -26.34 -1.42 6.56
CA LEU A 421 -25.24 -1.40 7.53
C LEU A 421 -24.51 -0.07 7.44
N GLY A 422 -23.90 0.35 8.55
CA GLY A 422 -23.10 1.56 8.60
C GLY A 422 -21.74 1.34 9.27
N PHE A 423 -20.71 1.89 8.66
CA PHE A 423 -19.35 1.99 9.22
C PHE A 423 -19.05 3.47 9.48
N HIS A 424 -18.45 3.79 10.64
CA HIS A 424 -18.13 5.16 11.03
C HIS A 424 -16.62 5.31 11.03
N GLU A 425 -16.11 6.05 10.04
CA GLU A 425 -14.69 6.04 9.67
C GLU A 425 -14.07 7.45 9.84
N PRO A 426 -12.81 7.53 10.29
CA PRO A 426 -12.09 8.79 10.38
C PRO A 426 -11.56 9.23 9.01
N CYS A 427 -11.62 10.53 8.75
CA CYS A 427 -10.76 11.15 7.74
C CYS A 427 -9.31 11.25 8.25
N PRO A 428 -8.31 11.28 7.35
CA PRO A 428 -6.91 11.51 7.72
C PRO A 428 -6.73 12.77 8.59
N PRO A 429 -5.78 12.77 9.56
CA PRO A 429 -5.60 13.88 10.50
C PRO A 429 -5.48 15.26 9.80
N GLY A 430 -6.27 16.22 10.27
CA GLY A 430 -6.35 17.57 9.69
C GLY A 430 -7.20 17.70 8.42
N THR A 431 -7.92 16.65 8.01
CA THR A 431 -8.91 16.67 6.93
C THR A 431 -10.31 16.38 7.44
N VAL A 432 -11.33 16.70 6.62
CA VAL A 432 -12.76 16.57 6.95
C VAL A 432 -13.54 16.02 5.75
N PHE A 433 -14.67 15.36 5.99
CA PHE A 433 -15.39 14.72 4.88
C PHE A 433 -16.16 15.72 4.00
N ASN A 434 -15.82 15.73 2.70
CA ASN A 434 -16.38 16.62 1.70
C ASN A 434 -17.41 15.87 0.82
N GLU A 435 -18.69 16.01 1.16
CA GLU A 435 -19.82 15.42 0.43
C GLU A 435 -19.95 15.90 -1.03
N ALA A 436 -19.31 17.02 -1.41
CA ALA A 436 -19.34 17.48 -2.81
C ALA A 436 -18.39 16.68 -3.72
N ILE A 437 -17.41 15.98 -3.15
CA ILE A 437 -16.44 15.13 -3.89
C ILE A 437 -16.40 13.68 -3.39
N ILE A 438 -17.17 13.35 -2.35
CA ILE A 438 -17.26 12.01 -1.72
C ILE A 438 -15.87 11.52 -1.26
N ALA A 439 -15.10 12.42 -0.64
CA ALA A 439 -13.75 12.13 -0.13
C ALA A 439 -13.38 13.09 1.02
N CYS A 440 -12.33 12.77 1.77
CA CYS A 440 -11.74 13.68 2.74
C CYS A 440 -10.99 14.82 2.06
N ASP A 441 -11.19 16.05 2.53
CA ASP A 441 -10.62 17.28 1.97
C ASP A 441 -10.18 18.23 3.09
N PHE A 442 -9.48 19.31 2.77
CA PHE A 442 -9.08 20.29 3.77
C PHE A 442 -10.28 21.10 4.32
N PRO A 443 -10.31 21.43 5.62
CA PRO A 443 -11.39 22.18 6.27
C PRO A 443 -11.87 23.41 5.51
N PHE A 444 -10.94 24.21 4.97
CA PHE A 444 -11.27 25.44 4.24
C PHE A 444 -12.11 25.23 2.97
N ARG A 445 -12.12 24.01 2.40
CA ARG A 445 -12.90 23.63 1.21
C ARG A 445 -14.29 23.10 1.53
N VAL A 446 -14.56 22.74 2.79
CA VAL A 446 -15.85 22.22 3.24
C VAL A 446 -16.54 23.29 4.07
N ALA A 447 -17.50 24.01 3.47
CA ALA A 447 -18.17 25.16 4.08
C ALA A 447 -18.74 24.88 5.49
N ALA A 448 -19.27 23.67 5.72
CA ALA A 448 -19.81 23.23 7.01
C ALA A 448 -18.73 22.99 8.10
N CYS A 449 -17.46 22.91 7.72
CA CYS A 449 -16.35 22.43 8.55
C CYS A 449 -15.13 23.36 8.56
N GLN A 450 -15.25 24.61 8.07
CA GLN A 450 -14.11 25.55 7.97
C GLN A 450 -13.44 25.88 9.31
N ASN A 451 -14.18 25.74 10.42
CA ASN A 451 -13.68 25.98 11.79
C ASN A 451 -13.23 24.69 12.50
N TYR A 452 -13.12 23.56 11.79
CA TYR A 452 -12.65 22.31 12.38
C TYR A 452 -11.16 22.42 12.74
N SER A 453 -10.88 22.38 14.04
CA SER A 453 -9.56 22.05 14.58
C SER A 453 -9.60 20.60 15.04
N PRO A 454 -8.66 19.75 14.61
CA PRO A 454 -8.49 18.41 15.18
C PRO A 454 -8.00 18.48 16.64
#